data_AF-A0A355TWE7-F1
#
_entry.id   AF-A0A355TWE7-F1
#
_cell.length_a   1.000
_cell.length_b   1.000
_cell.length_c   1.000
_cell.angle_alpha   90.00
_cell.angle_beta   90.00
_cell.angle_gamma   90.00
#
_symmetry.space_group_name_H-M   'P 1'
#
loop_
_entity.id
_entity.type
_entity.pdbx_description
1 polymer ?
#
loop_
_entity_poly.entity_id
_entity_poly.type
_entity_poly.pdbx_seq_one_letter_code
_entity_poly.pdbx_strand_id
1 'polypeptide(L)' 'MIEIKNITKKFDKLTALNNVSFSVNDGSVVGLVGSNGSGKS' A
#
# COMPACT_ATOMS: atom_id res chain seq x y z
N MET A 1 6.38 -11.94 9.72
CA MET A 1 6.49 -10.48 9.56
C MET A 1 6.54 -10.13 8.07
N ILE A 2 5.68 -9.24 7.59
CA ILE A 2 5.73 -8.70 6.22
C ILE A 2 6.30 -7.29 6.28
N GLU A 3 7.20 -6.95 5.37
CA GLU A 3 7.77 -5.61 5.27
C GLU A 3 7.72 -5.11 3.83
N ILE A 4 7.20 -3.90 3.66
CA ILE A 4 7.12 -3.19 2.39
C ILE A 4 7.88 -1.87 2.55
N LYS A 5 8.79 -1.60 1.62
CA LYS A 5 9.64 -0.40 1.63
C LYS A 5 9.60 0.30 0.29
N ASN A 6 9.33 1.60 0.33
CA ASN A 6 9.46 2.57 -0.75
C ASN A 6 8.78 2.14 -2.05
N ILE A 7 7.61 1.48 -1.95
CA ILE A 7 6.89 1.01 -3.13
C ILE A 7 6.23 2.20 -3.83
N THR A 8 6.46 2.25 -5.14
CA THR A 8 5.74 3.13 -6.05
C THR A 8 5.06 2.27 -7.10
N LYS A 9 3.74 2.39 -7.23
CA LYS A 9 2.94 1.65 -8.20
C LYS A 9 2.25 2.62 -9.13
N LYS A 10 2.39 2.40 -10.44
CA LYS A 10 1.80 3.23 -11.49
C LYS A 10 0.92 2.37 -12.40
N PHE A 11 -0.17 2.97 -12.88
CA PHE A 11 -1.07 2.45 -13.91
C PHE A 11 -1.22 3.56 -14.95
N ASP A 12 -0.65 3.34 -16.14
CA ASP A 12 -0.52 4.36 -17.18
C ASP A 12 0.00 5.70 -16.64
N LYS A 13 -0.84 6.74 -16.65
CA LYS A 13 -0.51 8.09 -16.16
C LYS A 13 -0.79 8.29 -14.66
N LEU A 14 -1.42 7.32 -13.99
CA LEU A 14 -1.80 7.41 -12.59
C LEU A 14 -0.73 6.77 -11.70
N THR A 15 -0.27 7.50 -10.68
CA THR A 15 0.54 6.93 -9.61
C THR A 15 -0.38 6.52 -8.46
N ALA A 16 -0.67 5.22 -8.36
CA ALA A 16 -1.58 4.66 -7.35
C ALA A 16 -0.93 4.56 -5.96
N LEU A 17 0.37 4.25 -5.92
CA LEU A 17 1.17 4.29 -4.70
C LEU A 17 2.42 5.13 -4.98
N ASN A 18 2.78 6.03 -4.06
CA ASN A 18 3.95 6.88 -4.19
C ASN A 18 4.83 6.78 -2.94
N ASN A 19 5.96 6.08 -3.06
CA ASN A 19 6.93 5.88 -1.98
C ASN A 19 6.32 5.39 -0.64
N VAL A 20 5.51 4.34 -0.70
CA VAL A 20 4.80 3.81 0.48
C VAL A 20 5.65 2.73 1.18
N SER A 21 5.76 2.84 2.50
CA SER A 21 6.44 1.89 3.37
C SER A 21 5.55 1.52 4.55
N PHE A 22 5.40 0.22 4.83
CA PHE A 22 4.71 -0.26 6.03
C PHE A 22 5.15 -1.69 6.37
N SER A 23 4.95 -2.09 7.62
CA SER A 23 5.21 -3.44 8.10
C SER A 23 3.97 -4.02 8.77
N VAL A 24 3.83 -5.34 8.67
CA VAL A 24 2.76 -6.12 9.30
C VAL A 24 3.42 -7.18 10.17
N ASN A 25 3.17 -7.10 11.48
CA ASN A 25 3.71 -8.04 12.45
C ASN A 25 2.88 -9.33 12.47
N ASP A 26 3.48 -10.42 12.92
CA ASP A 26 2.78 -11.70 13.03
C ASP A 26 1.64 -11.63 14.05
N GLY A 27 0.53 -12.30 13.76
CA GLY A 27 -0.68 -12.28 14.58
C GLY A 27 -1.50 -10.99 14.49
N SER A 28 -1.13 -10.02 13.64
CA SER A 28 -1.91 -8.79 13.44
C SER A 28 -2.98 -8.94 12.35
N VAL A 29 -4.11 -8.26 12.56
CA VAL A 29 -5.17 -8.08 11.55
C VAL A 29 -5.13 -6.63 11.11
N VAL A 30 -4.92 -6.40 9.81
CA VAL A 30 -4.76 -5.06 9.22
C VAL A 30 -5.80 -4.86 8.12
N GLY A 31 -6.49 -3.72 8.15
CA GLY A 31 -7.40 -3.29 7.09
C GLY A 31 -6.89 -2.04 6.40
N LEU A 32 -6.98 -2.01 5.07
CA LEU A 32 -6.69 -0.81 4.27
C LEU A 32 -7.99 -0.05 4.01
N VAL A 33 -8.03 1.24 4.37
CA VAL A 33 -9.21 2.11 4.23
C VAL A 33 -8.89 3.38 3.43
N GLY A 34 -9.88 3.91 2.69
CA GLY A 34 -9.70 5.07 1.81
C GLY A 34 -10.70 5.10 0.65
N SER A 35 -10.77 6.22 -0.05
CA SER A 35 -11.67 6.43 -1.21
C SER A 35 -11.32 5.53 -2.42
N ASN A 36 -12.26 5.30 -3.33
CA ASN A 36 -11.99 4.53 -4.55
C ASN A 36 -10.85 5.17 -5.36
N GLY A 37 -9.93 4.34 -5.85
CA GLY A 37 -8.73 4.80 -6.57
C GLY A 37 -7.53 5.19 -5.69
N SER A 38 -7.63 5.12 -4.36
CA SER A 38 -6.53 5.48 -3.45
C SER A 38 -5.37 4.46 -3.36
N GLY A 39 -5.31 3.46 -4.24
CA GLY A 39 -4.25 2.44 -4.24
C GLY A 39 -4.43 1.26 -3.28
N LYS A 40 -5.67 1.00 -2.83
CA LYS A 40 -5.99 -0.14 -1.93
C LYS A 40 -6.10 -1.51 -2.64
N SER A 41 -6.17 -1.52 -3.97
CA SER A 41 -6.43 -2.72 -4.79
C SER A 41 -5.43 -2.83 -5.93
#